data_AF-A0A9D2K2W5-F1
#
_entry.id   AF-A0A9D2K2W5-F1
#
_cell.length_a   1.000
_cell.length_b   1.000
_cell.length_c   1.000
_cell.angle_alpha   90.00
_cell.angle_beta   90.00
_cell.angle_gamma   90.00
#
_symmetry.space_group_name_H-M   'P 1'
#
loop_
_entity.id
_entity.type
_entity.pdbx_description
1 polymer ?
#
loop_
_entity_poly.entity_id
_entity_poly.type
_entity_poly.pdbx_seq_one_letter_code
_entity_poly.pdbx_strand_id
1 'polypeptide(L)' 'MPRSLKELEKSIFGKDMTDKEWLELNKEVDEAWKSATDEERQEFEDSGAGDMLGQIIEFMD' A
#
# COMPACT_ATOMS: atom_id res chain seq x y z
N MET A 1 7.69 -12.62 -7.32
CA MET A 1 7.19 -11.47 -8.09
C MET A 1 6.69 -10.48 -7.07
N PRO A 2 7.18 -9.23 -7.03
CA PRO A 2 6.57 -8.20 -6.20
C PRO A 2 5.10 -8.02 -6.60
N ARG A 3 4.22 -7.80 -5.62
CA ARG A 3 2.79 -7.56 -5.86
C ARG A 3 2.61 -6.25 -6.62
N SER A 4 1.60 -6.19 -7.46
CA SER A 4 1.18 -4.94 -8.12
C SER A 4 0.53 -3.97 -7.11
N LEU A 5 0.52 -2.67 -7.40
CA LEU A 5 -0.19 -1.67 -6.57
C LEU A 5 -1.67 -2.05 -6.39
N LYS A 6 -2.32 -2.60 -7.41
CA LYS A 6 -3.71 -3.08 -7.35
C LYS A 6 -3.94 -4.25 -6.38
N GLU A 7 -2.95 -5.13 -6.22
CA GLU A 7 -3.02 -6.22 -5.24
C GLU A 7 -2.75 -5.75 -3.82
N LEU A 8 -1.89 -4.74 -3.68
CA LEU A 8 -1.58 -4.10 -2.41
C LEU A 8 -2.77 -3.25 -1.93
N GLU A 9 -3.41 -2.49 -2.80
CA GLU A 9 -4.66 -1.75 -2.56
C GLU A 9 -5.72 -2.65 -1.91
N LYS A 10 -5.98 -3.83 -2.50
CA LYS A 10 -6.92 -4.81 -1.93
C LYS A 10 -6.50 -5.32 -0.56
N SER A 11 -5.19 -5.42 -0.30
CA SER A 11 -4.69 -5.83 1.00
C SER A 11 -4.90 -4.73 2.03
N ILE A 12 -4.68 -3.46 1.66
CA ILE A 12 -4.88 -2.29 2.53
C ILE A 12 -6.34 -2.16 2.96
N PHE A 13 -7.30 -2.33 2.04
CA PHE A 13 -8.72 -2.18 2.40
C PHE A 13 -9.37 -3.45 2.94
N GLY A 14 -8.79 -4.62 2.68
CA GLY A 14 -9.50 -5.89 2.83
C GLY A 14 -8.97 -6.83 3.91
N LYS A 15 -7.86 -6.51 4.57
CA LYS A 15 -7.23 -7.39 5.55
C LYS A 15 -6.97 -6.67 6.86
N ASP A 16 -7.35 -7.33 7.95
CA ASP A 16 -6.77 -7.03 9.25
C ASP A 16 -5.37 -7.61 9.29
N MET A 17 -4.39 -6.76 9.59
CA MET A 17 -2.98 -7.12 9.66
C MET A 17 -2.40 -6.59 10.98
N THR A 18 -1.33 -7.23 11.45
CA THR A 18 -0.54 -6.76 12.60
C THR A 18 0.34 -5.57 12.20
N ASP A 19 0.81 -4.79 13.18
CA ASP A 19 1.69 -3.64 12.93
C ASP A 19 2.93 -4.01 12.10
N LYS A 20 3.52 -5.18 12.39
CA LYS A 20 4.66 -5.69 11.62
C LYS A 20 4.29 -5.92 10.15
N GLU A 21 3.13 -6.53 9.91
CA GLU A 21 2.66 -6.82 8.55
C GLU A 21 2.31 -5.53 7.80
N TRP A 22 1.77 -4.51 8.48
CA TRP A 22 1.55 -3.19 7.89
C TRP A 22 2.85 -2.49 7.50
N LEU A 23 3.88 -2.58 8.35
CA LEU A 23 5.21 -2.06 8.03
C LEU A 23 5.88 -2.79 6.85
N GLU A 24 5.66 -4.11 6.73
CA GLU A 24 6.11 -4.89 5.57
C GLU A 24 5.33 -4.51 4.31
N LEU A 25 4.00 -4.34 4.42
CA LEU A 25 3.14 -3.90 3.33
C LEU A 25 3.55 -2.51 2.82
N ASN A 26 3.92 -1.59 3.71
CA ASN A 26 4.39 -0.25 3.32
C ASN A 26 5.66 -0.31 2.47
N LYS A 27 6.61 -1.16 2.85
CA LYS A 27 7.82 -1.37 2.06
C LYS A 27 7.49 -1.96 0.69
N GLU A 28 6.54 -2.90 0.62
CA GLU A 28 6.09 -3.45 -0.66
C GLU A 28 5.39 -2.39 -1.53
N VAL A 29 4.61 -1.48 -0.94
CA VAL A 29 4.01 -0.36 -1.66
C VAL A 29 5.10 0.57 -2.21
N ASP A 30 6.11 0.93 -1.41
CA ASP A 30 7.24 1.75 -1.86
C ASP A 30 8.03 1.10 -3.01
N GLU A 31 8.20 -0.22 -2.98
CA GLU A 31 8.86 -0.98 -4.05
C GLU A 31 7.99 -1.05 -5.30
N ALA A 32 6.72 -1.41 -5.15
CA ALA A 32 5.76 -1.49 -6.26
C ALA A 32 5.61 -0.12 -6.93
N TRP A 33 5.55 0.96 -6.15
CA TRP A 33 5.46 2.34 -6.62
C TRP A 33 6.60 2.69 -7.57
N LYS A 34 7.85 2.31 -7.24
CA LYS A 34 9.02 2.60 -8.09
C LYS A 34 8.95 1.92 -9.45
N SER A 35 8.35 0.73 -9.51
CA SER A 35 8.19 -0.05 -10.75
C SER A 35 6.86 0.16 -11.47
N ALA A 36 5.88 0.77 -10.81
CA ALA A 36 4.54 0.98 -11.36
C ALA A 36 4.55 2.00 -12.51
N THR A 37 3.60 1.80 -13.42
CA THR A 37 3.30 2.77 -14.48
C THR A 37 2.64 4.01 -13.89
N ASP A 38 2.66 5.13 -14.62
CA ASP A 38 2.00 6.36 -14.17
C ASP A 38 0.48 6.18 -14.02
N GLU A 39 -0.14 5.35 -14.86
CA GLU A 39 -1.56 5.00 -14.76
C GLU A 39 -1.86 4.20 -13.48
N GLU A 40 -1.06 3.19 -13.15
CA GLU A 40 -1.23 2.44 -11.90
C GLU A 40 -0.99 3.29 -10.65
N ARG A 41 -0.03 4.21 -10.71
CA ARG A 41 0.21 5.17 -9.61
C ARG A 41 -0.98 6.08 -9.41
N GLN A 42 -1.54 6.63 -10.49
CA GLN A 42 -2.73 7.47 -10.44
C GLN A 42 -3.93 6.69 -9.91
N GLU A 43 -4.18 5.47 -10.38
CA GLU A 43 -5.26 4.61 -9.85
C GLU A 43 -5.09 4.38 -8.34
N PHE A 44 -3.85 4.14 -7.88
CA PHE A 44 -3.57 3.91 -6.47
C PHE A 44 -3.74 5.18 -5.62
N GLU A 45 -3.30 6.34 -6.10
CA GLU A 45 -3.55 7.64 -5.45
C GLU A 45 -5.05 7.95 -5.37
N ASP A 46 -5.77 7.80 -6.48
CA ASP A 46 -7.22 8.06 -6.56
C ASP A 46 -8.03 7.14 -5.65
N SER A 47 -7.52 5.93 -5.37
CA SER A 47 -8.15 4.98 -4.45
C SER A 47 -8.07 5.42 -2.98
N GLY A 48 -7.12 6.28 -2.61
CA GLY A 48 -6.83 6.65 -1.23
C GLY A 48 -6.15 5.56 -0.39
N ALA A 49 -5.73 4.44 -1.00
CA ALA A 49 -5.07 3.35 -0.30
C ALA A 49 -3.73 3.78 0.32
N GLY A 50 -2.96 4.62 -0.39
CA GLY A 50 -1.71 5.18 0.12
C GLY A 50 -1.92 6.05 1.38
N ASP A 51 -2.94 6.91 1.35
CA ASP A 51 -3.28 7.78 2.48
C ASP A 51 -3.73 6.97 3.70
N MET A 52 -4.57 5.96 3.49
CA MET A 52 -5.01 5.06 4.56
C MET A 52 -3.84 4.31 5.19
N LEU A 53 -2.94 3.76 4.36
CA LEU A 53 -1.75 3.07 4.84
C LEU A 53 -0.84 4.02 5.63
N GLY A 54 -0.64 5.25 5.14
CA GLY A 54 0.11 6.29 5.84
C GLY A 54 -0.46 6.58 7.23
N GLN A 55 -1.77 6.78 7.33
CA GLN A 55 -2.44 7.00 8.61
C GLN A 55 -2.26 5.79 9.55
N ILE A 56 -2.48 4.57 9.07
CA ILE A 56 -2.30 3.35 9.85
C ILE A 56 -0.89 3.30 10.47
N ILE A 57 0.14 3.61 9.69
CA ILE A 57 1.54 3.62 10.15
C ILE A 57 1.81 4.75 11.12
N GLU A 58 1.27 5.95 10.89
CA GLU A 58 1.41 7.09 11.81
C GLU A 58 0.80 6.82 13.19
N PHE A 59 -0.24 5.97 13.27
CA PHE A 59 -0.88 5.58 14.53
C PHE A 59 -0.26 4.32 15.17
N MET A 60 0.75 3.70 14.54
CA MET A 60 1.57 2.65 15.15
C MET A 60 2.69 3.30 15.96
N ASP A 61 2.61 3.20 17.29
CA ASP A 61 3.62 3.69 18.25
C ASP A 61 5.03 3.09 18.01
#